data_AF-A0A1V5UYC0-F1
#
_entry.id   AF-A0A1V5UYC0-F1
#
_cell.length_a   1.000
_cell.length_b   1.000
_cell.length_c   1.000
_cell.angle_alpha   90.00
_cell.angle_beta   90.00
_cell.angle_gamma   90.00
#
_symmetry.space_group_name_H-M   'P 1'
#
loop_
_entity.id
_entity.type
_entity.pdbx_description
1 polymer ?
#
loop_
_entity_poly.entity_id
_entity_poly.type
_entity_poly.pdbx_seq_one_letter_code
_entity_poly.pdbx_strand_id
1 'polypeptide(L)'
;MERKQRKTSFIKNITISVLWVTTPAAIAMILFREKLPPMFAEGFAEGFIAGVIFGNLNLLCVERLVKSLIGGADKRKTRTAVANAAALAAIVSGLLAGLYYKIFDGFGALAGFTVVLAVMMAQGMKQINKLKETEK
;
A
#
# COMPACT_ATOMS: atom_id res chain seq x y z
N MET A 1 -12.29 24.13 -8.25
CA MET A 1 -11.03 23.43 -8.61
C MET A 1 -10.28 22.83 -7.41
N GLU A 2 -10.51 23.30 -6.18
CA GLU A 2 -9.76 22.88 -4.97
C GLU A 2 -9.87 21.40 -4.53
N ARG A 3 -11.01 20.73 -4.75
CA ARG A 3 -11.20 19.33 -4.31
C ARG A 3 -10.32 18.33 -5.08
N LYS A 4 -9.97 18.62 -6.34
CA LYS A 4 -9.05 17.79 -7.15
C LYS A 4 -7.60 17.92 -6.64
N GLN A 5 -7.16 19.14 -6.30
CA GLN A 5 -5.82 19.39 -5.75
C GLN A 5 -5.60 18.73 -4.39
N ARG A 6 -6.59 18.77 -3.48
CA ARG A 6 -6.48 18.11 -2.16
C ARG A 6 -6.33 16.59 -2.25
N LYS A 7 -7.01 15.93 -3.20
CA LYS A 7 -6.90 14.47 -3.41
C LYS A 7 -5.53 14.05 -3.95
N THR A 8 -4.96 14.79 -4.89
CA THR A 8 -3.61 14.52 -5.41
C THR A 8 -2.55 14.71 -4.33
N SER A 9 -2.74 15.68 -3.42
CA SER A 9 -1.86 15.89 -2.27
C SER A 9 -1.89 14.72 -1.28
N PHE A 10 -3.05 14.11 -1.02
CA PHE A 10 -3.15 13.01 -0.05
C PHE A 10 -2.42 11.74 -0.48
N ILE A 11 -2.67 11.26 -1.70
CA ILE A 11 -2.00 10.05 -2.23
C ILE A 11 -0.49 10.28 -2.27
N LYS A 12 -0.07 11.45 -2.77
CA LYS A 12 1.34 11.83 -2.83
C LYS A 12 1.97 11.83 -1.43
N ASN A 13 1.26 12.34 -0.42
CA ASN A 13 1.73 12.34 0.97
C ASN A 13 1.80 10.92 1.55
N ILE A 14 0.84 10.05 1.26
CA ILE A 14 0.89 8.64 1.66
C ILE A 14 2.10 7.96 1.04
N THR A 15 2.25 8.05 -0.28
CA THR A 15 3.36 7.42 -1.00
C THR A 15 4.71 7.93 -0.50
N ILE A 16 4.85 9.24 -0.25
CA ILE A 16 6.08 9.82 0.31
C ILE A 16 6.33 9.29 1.72
N SER A 17 5.35 9.28 2.62
CA SER A 17 5.58 8.76 3.98
C SER A 17 5.82 7.26 4.00
N VAL A 18 5.17 6.49 3.12
CA VAL A 18 5.44 5.07 2.97
C VAL A 18 6.88 4.88 2.53
N LEU A 19 7.33 5.56 1.47
CA LEU A 19 8.74 5.52 1.02
C LEU A 19 9.71 5.91 2.14
N TRP A 20 9.40 6.95 2.93
CA TRP A 20 10.24 7.38 4.05
C TRP A 20 10.32 6.37 5.19
N VAL A 21 9.31 5.52 5.38
CA VAL A 21 9.33 4.48 6.42
C VAL A 21 9.91 3.18 5.88
N THR A 22 9.56 2.80 4.65
CA THR A 22 9.90 1.50 4.07
C THR A 22 11.31 1.47 3.51
N THR A 23 11.85 2.59 3.01
CA THR A 23 13.22 2.64 2.47
C THR A 23 14.26 2.46 3.58
N PRO A 24 14.21 3.19 4.71
CA PRO A 24 15.13 2.94 5.82
C PRO A 24 14.95 1.55 6.43
N ALA A 25 13.71 1.05 6.52
CA ALA A 25 13.43 -0.30 7.01
C ALA A 25 14.05 -1.37 6.10
N ALA A 26 13.90 -1.25 4.79
CA ALA A 26 14.50 -2.17 3.81
C ALA A 26 16.04 -2.08 3.84
N ILE A 27 16.60 -0.87 3.92
CA ILE A 27 18.05 -0.66 4.05
C ILE A 27 18.57 -1.29 5.34
N ALA A 28 17.88 -1.08 6.47
CA ALA A 28 18.26 -1.69 7.75
C ALA A 28 18.21 -3.23 7.68
N MET A 29 17.19 -3.81 7.04
CA MET A 29 17.12 -5.27 6.85
C MET A 29 18.26 -5.82 6.01
N ILE A 30 18.70 -5.09 4.98
CA ILE A 30 19.85 -5.47 4.16
C ILE A 30 21.16 -5.33 4.95
N LEU A 31 21.36 -4.20 5.64
CA LEU A 31 22.59 -3.91 6.39
C LEU A 31 22.77 -4.80 7.63
N PHE A 32 21.68 -5.20 8.27
CA PHE A 32 21.69 -6.03 9.47
C PHE A 32 21.32 -7.49 9.19
N ARG A 33 21.37 -7.94 7.93
CA ARG A 33 21.00 -9.29 7.52
C ARG A 33 21.69 -10.39 8.34
N GLU A 34 22.95 -10.18 8.68
CA GLU A 34 23.76 -11.12 9.47
C GLU A 34 23.39 -11.16 10.97
N LYS A 35 22.71 -10.13 11.46
CA LYS A 35 22.23 -10.02 12.86
C LYS A 35 20.75 -10.37 13.01
N LEU A 36 20.06 -10.61 11.90
CA LEU A 36 18.66 -11.00 11.92
C LEU A 36 18.54 -12.46 12.40
N PRO A 37 17.54 -12.78 13.25
CA PRO A 37 17.28 -14.15 13.63
C PRO A 37 17.12 -15.05 12.39
N PRO A 38 17.48 -16.34 12.45
CA PRO A 38 17.49 -17.23 11.28
C PRO A 38 16.13 -17.36 10.58
N MET A 39 15.02 -17.06 11.27
CA MET A 39 13.68 -16.97 10.67
C MET A 39 13.51 -15.82 9.66
N PHE A 40 14.47 -14.89 9.58
CA PHE A 40 14.44 -13.68 8.74
C PHE A 40 15.57 -13.63 7.69
N ALA A 41 16.38 -14.69 7.56
CA ALA A 41 17.68 -14.61 6.88
C ALA A 41 17.61 -14.78 5.33
N GLU A 42 16.57 -15.45 4.81
CA GLU A 42 16.40 -15.68 3.38
C GLU A 42 15.01 -15.21 2.91
N GLY A 43 14.98 -14.39 1.86
CA GLY A 43 13.73 -13.96 1.22
C GLY A 43 12.89 -12.96 2.03
N PHE A 44 13.26 -12.63 3.27
CA PHE A 44 12.49 -11.72 4.13
C PHE A 44 12.55 -10.27 3.65
N ALA A 45 13.72 -9.80 3.22
CA ALA A 45 13.87 -8.43 2.70
C ALA A 45 13.11 -8.28 1.37
N GLU A 46 13.22 -9.28 0.49
CA GLU A 46 12.49 -9.37 -0.77
C GLU A 46 10.99 -9.44 -0.52
N GLY A 47 10.58 -10.24 0.47
CA GLY A 47 9.21 -10.33 0.94
C GLY A 47 8.72 -8.98 1.44
N PHE A 48 9.49 -8.31 2.28
CA PHE A 48 9.15 -6.99 2.82
C PHE A 48 8.94 -5.96 1.70
N ILE A 49 9.86 -5.89 0.74
CA ILE A 49 9.74 -4.99 -0.41
C ILE A 49 8.49 -5.35 -1.23
N ALA A 50 8.27 -6.63 -1.52
CA ALA A 50 7.09 -7.10 -2.24
C ALA A 50 5.79 -6.75 -1.51
N GLY A 51 5.74 -6.94 -0.19
CA GLY A 51 4.63 -6.57 0.68
C GLY A 51 4.33 -5.07 0.69
N VAL A 52 5.38 -4.24 0.69
CA VAL A 52 5.26 -2.78 0.60
C VAL A 52 4.72 -2.34 -0.78
N ILE A 53 5.26 -2.90 -1.86
CA ILE A 53 4.81 -2.60 -3.22
C ILE A 53 3.34 -3.01 -3.37
N PHE A 54 3.03 -4.23 -2.94
CA PHE A 54 1.68 -4.77 -2.95
C PHE A 54 0.71 -3.88 -2.15
N GLY A 55 1.07 -3.49 -0.93
CA GLY A 55 0.27 -2.58 -0.10
C GLY A 55 -0.04 -1.28 -0.82
N ASN A 56 0.95 -0.61 -1.41
CA ASN A 56 0.74 0.65 -2.13
C ASN A 56 -0.14 0.48 -3.38
N LEU A 57 0.09 -0.55 -4.18
CA LEU A 57 -0.70 -0.80 -5.40
C LEU A 57 -2.16 -1.15 -5.07
N ASN A 58 -2.36 -1.95 -4.01
CA ASN A 58 -3.68 -2.29 -3.50
C ASN A 58 -4.45 -1.02 -3.09
N LEU A 59 -3.79 -0.12 -2.36
CA LEU A 59 -4.37 1.16 -1.95
C LEU A 59 -4.74 2.07 -3.12
N LEU A 60 -3.88 2.17 -4.13
CA LEU A 60 -4.19 2.93 -5.35
C LEU A 60 -5.40 2.35 -6.09
N CYS A 61 -5.52 1.02 -6.16
CA CYS A 61 -6.67 0.36 -6.77
C CYS A 61 -7.94 0.58 -5.94
N VAL A 62 -7.90 0.41 -4.62
CA VAL A 62 -9.04 0.63 -3.71
C VAL A 62 -9.51 2.09 -3.79
N GLU A 63 -8.59 3.06 -3.80
CA GLU A 63 -8.95 4.47 -3.89
C GLU A 63 -9.67 4.80 -5.21
N ARG A 64 -9.20 4.22 -6.34
CA ARG A 64 -9.88 4.35 -7.64
C ARG A 64 -11.21 3.62 -7.68
N LEU A 65 -11.32 2.46 -7.02
CA LEU A 65 -12.55 1.68 -6.91
C LEU A 65 -13.62 2.48 -6.14
N VAL A 66 -13.28 2.98 -4.94
CA VAL A 66 -14.17 3.79 -4.10
C VAL A 66 -14.60 5.07 -4.82
N LYS A 67 -13.67 5.77 -5.50
CA LYS A 67 -14.01 6.95 -6.34
C LYS A 67 -15.00 6.60 -7.45
N SER A 68 -14.88 5.41 -8.05
CA SER A 68 -15.76 4.95 -9.12
C SER A 68 -17.15 4.57 -8.60
N LEU A 69 -17.24 4.04 -7.38
CA LEU A 69 -18.49 3.62 -6.73
C LEU A 69 -19.32 4.80 -6.18
N ILE A 70 -18.67 5.79 -5.54
CA ILE A 70 -19.36 6.97 -4.96
C ILE A 70 -19.89 7.93 -6.05
N GLY A 71 -19.37 7.86 -7.27
CA GLY A 71 -19.66 8.80 -8.35
C GLY A 71 -20.95 8.59 -9.15
N GLY A 72 -21.83 7.65 -8.77
CA GLY A 72 -23.10 7.37 -9.48
C GLY A 72 -22.96 6.46 -10.71
N ALA A 73 -24.04 5.73 -11.01
CA ALA A 73 -24.12 4.66 -12.02
C ALA A 73 -23.98 5.19 -13.46
N ASP A 74 -22.77 5.05 -13.99
CA ASP A 74 -22.44 5.41 -15.37
C ASP A 74 -21.66 4.24 -15.96
N LYS A 75 -22.10 3.67 -17.10
CA LYS A 75 -21.52 2.43 -17.68
C LYS A 75 -20.00 2.50 -17.83
N ARG A 76 -19.48 3.70 -18.10
CA ARG A 76 -18.04 3.96 -18.22
C ARG A 76 -17.29 3.84 -16.88
N LYS A 77 -17.92 4.22 -15.76
CA LYS A 77 -17.36 4.10 -14.41
C LYS A 77 -17.41 2.65 -13.90
N THR A 78 -18.45 1.90 -14.24
CA THR A 78 -18.54 0.46 -13.93
C THR A 78 -17.42 -0.32 -14.61
N ARG A 79 -17.13 -0.01 -15.88
CA ARG A 79 -16.01 -0.62 -16.61
C ARG A 79 -14.65 -0.31 -15.96
N THR A 80 -14.46 0.91 -15.48
CA THR A 80 -13.24 1.30 -14.73
C THR A 80 -13.15 0.59 -13.38
N ALA A 81 -14.27 0.43 -12.67
CA ALA A 81 -14.30 -0.33 -11.42
C ALA A 81 -13.93 -1.80 -11.64
N VAL A 82 -14.50 -2.44 -12.68
CA VAL A 82 -14.17 -3.82 -13.06
C VAL A 82 -12.69 -3.96 -13.46
N ALA A 83 -12.15 -3.01 -14.24
CA ALA A 83 -10.74 -3.01 -14.60
C ALA A 83 -9.82 -2.87 -13.38
N ASN A 84 -10.15 -2.01 -12.42
CA ASN A 84 -9.39 -1.88 -11.17
C ASN A 84 -9.51 -3.13 -10.29
N ALA A 85 -10.68 -3.75 -10.23
CA ALA A 85 -10.87 -5.00 -9.50
C ALA A 85 -10.09 -6.16 -10.14
N ALA A 86 -10.06 -6.25 -11.47
CA ALA A 86 -9.26 -7.21 -12.21
C ALA A 86 -7.76 -6.97 -12.01
N ALA A 87 -7.32 -5.71 -12.01
CA ALA A 87 -5.93 -5.35 -11.69
C ALA A 87 -5.57 -5.77 -10.26
N LEU A 88 -6.47 -5.54 -9.30
CA LEU A 88 -6.29 -5.98 -7.91
C LEU A 88 -6.15 -7.50 -7.82
N ALA A 89 -7.02 -8.24 -8.50
CA ALA A 89 -6.96 -9.70 -8.55
C ALA A 89 -5.65 -10.19 -9.18
N ALA A 90 -5.18 -9.57 -10.27
CA ALA A 90 -3.90 -9.90 -10.88
C ALA A 90 -2.71 -9.65 -9.95
N ILE A 91 -2.73 -8.54 -9.20
CA ILE A 91 -1.70 -8.19 -8.21
C ILE A 91 -1.70 -9.21 -7.05
N VAL A 92 -2.88 -9.61 -6.55
CA VAL A 92 -3.03 -10.66 -5.53
C VAL A 92 -2.52 -12.00 -6.04
N SER A 93 -2.89 -12.40 -7.26
CA SER A 93 -2.41 -13.64 -7.88
C SER A 93 -0.89 -13.64 -8.07
N GLY A 94 -0.29 -12.51 -8.46
CA GLY A 94 1.16 -12.38 -8.57
C GLY A 94 1.87 -12.52 -7.22
N LEU A 95 1.30 -11.96 -6.15
CA LEU A 95 1.84 -12.13 -4.80
C LEU A 95 1.73 -13.59 -4.33
N LEU A 96 0.57 -14.23 -4.55
CA LEU A 96 0.36 -15.64 -4.22
C LEU A 96 1.30 -16.56 -5.02
N ALA A 97 1.54 -16.27 -6.30
CA ALA A 97 2.49 -17.02 -7.11
C ALA A 97 3.92 -16.87 -6.55
N GLY A 98 4.34 -15.66 -6.17
CA GLY A 98 5.65 -15.45 -5.58
C GLY A 98 5.84 -16.16 -4.24
N LEU A 99 4.79 -16.24 -3.41
CA LEU A 99 4.79 -17.06 -2.19
C LEU A 99 4.84 -18.56 -2.50
N TYR A 100 4.05 -19.01 -3.46
CA TYR A 100 3.95 -20.42 -3.87
C TYR A 100 5.28 -20.95 -4.43
N TYR A 101 5.95 -20.16 -5.27
CA TYR A 101 7.27 -20.49 -5.83
C TYR A 101 8.43 -20.14 -4.90
N LYS A 102 8.16 -19.74 -3.64
CA LYS A 102 9.16 -19.35 -2.64
C LYS A 102 10.16 -18.29 -3.15
N ILE A 103 9.70 -17.39 -4.02
CA ILE A 103 10.50 -16.28 -4.55
C ILE A 103 10.81 -15.28 -3.42
N PHE A 104 9.89 -15.15 -2.47
CA PHE A 104 10.05 -14.31 -1.29
C PHE A 104 9.31 -14.91 -0.09
N ASP A 105 9.74 -14.52 1.11
CA ASP A 105 9.17 -15.01 2.36
C ASP A 105 7.81 -14.37 2.67
N GLY A 106 6.88 -15.20 3.14
CA GLY A 106 5.51 -14.79 3.47
C GLY A 106 5.42 -13.88 4.69
N PHE A 107 6.28 -14.09 5.69
CA PHE A 107 6.33 -13.20 6.85
C PHE A 107 6.90 -11.83 6.46
N GLY A 108 7.90 -11.79 5.56
CA GLY A 108 8.39 -10.55 4.96
C GLY A 108 7.26 -9.79 4.26
N ALA A 109 6.53 -10.45 3.36
CA ALA A 109 5.40 -9.84 2.65
C ALA A 109 4.31 -9.31 3.59
N LEU A 110 3.97 -10.06 4.63
CA LEU A 110 3.01 -9.63 5.63
C LEU A 110 3.50 -8.39 6.40
N ALA A 111 4.76 -8.41 6.87
CA ALA A 111 5.36 -7.29 7.59
C ALA A 111 5.40 -6.01 6.74
N GLY A 112 5.79 -6.13 5.47
CA GLY A 112 5.79 -5.02 4.52
C GLY A 112 4.40 -4.44 4.31
N PHE A 113 3.40 -5.29 4.13
CA PHE A 113 2.00 -4.86 3.97
C PHE A 113 1.47 -4.15 5.23
N THR A 114 1.76 -4.69 6.43
CA THR A 114 1.33 -4.10 7.71
C THR A 114 1.89 -2.71 7.92
N VAL A 115 3.16 -2.46 7.55
CA VAL A 115 3.76 -1.12 7.64
C VAL A 115 3.00 -0.11 6.78
N VAL A 116 2.67 -0.49 5.54
CA VAL A 116 1.90 0.39 4.64
C VAL A 116 0.54 0.72 5.24
N LEU A 117 -0.14 -0.27 5.82
CA LEU A 117 -1.46 -0.10 6.45
C LEU A 117 -1.39 0.81 7.68
N ALA A 118 -0.36 0.66 8.52
CA ALA A 118 -0.14 1.49 9.70
C ALA A 118 0.14 2.96 9.34
N VAL A 119 1.00 3.21 8.34
CA VAL A 119 1.28 4.57 7.83
C VAL A 119 0.01 5.21 7.31
N MET A 120 -0.81 4.44 6.60
CA MET A 120 -2.09 4.92 6.10
C MET A 120 -3.06 5.30 7.21
N MET A 121 -3.25 4.45 8.21
CA MET A 121 -4.11 4.76 9.36
C MET A 121 -3.65 6.03 10.08
N ALA A 122 -2.33 6.16 10.29
CA ALA A 122 -1.75 7.36 10.90
C ALA A 122 -2.03 8.63 10.07
N GLN A 123 -1.92 8.57 8.75
CA GLN A 123 -2.26 9.71 7.90
C GLN A 123 -3.76 10.00 7.84
N GLY A 124 -4.60 8.97 7.79
CA GLY A 124 -6.05 9.12 7.84
C GLY A 124 -6.51 9.81 9.12
N MET A 125 -5.99 9.38 10.27
CA MET A 125 -6.25 10.04 11.57
C MET A 125 -5.80 11.50 11.58
N LYS A 126 -4.61 11.81 11.04
CA LYS A 126 -4.13 13.20 10.94
C LYS A 126 -5.08 14.08 10.10
N GLN A 127 -5.67 13.54 9.04
CA GLN A 127 -6.66 14.29 8.24
C GLN A 127 -7.98 14.48 8.97
N ILE A 128 -8.47 13.45 9.65
CA ILE A 128 -9.70 13.52 10.45
C ILE A 128 -9.56 14.59 11.55
N ASN A 129 -8.42 14.62 12.24
CA ASN A 129 -8.18 15.61 13.30
C ASN A 129 -8.13 17.04 12.73
N LYS A 130 -7.47 17.25 11.59
CA LYS A 130 -7.45 18.57 10.92
C LYS A 130 -8.84 19.06 10.51
N LEU A 131 -9.72 18.15 10.07
CA LEU A 131 -11.10 18.50 9.72
C LEU A 131 -11.91 18.93 10.96
N LYS A 132 -11.73 18.23 12.09
CA LYS A 132 -12.37 18.61 13.37
C LYS A 132 -11.90 19.96 13.93
N GLU A 133 -10.65 20.33 13.68
CA GLU A 133 -10.09 21.64 14.07
C GLU A 133 -10.59 22.79 13.20
N THR A 134 -11.04 22.52 11.96
CA THR A 134 -11.58 23.55 11.07
C THR A 134 -13.08 23.77 11.22
N GLU A 135 -13.78 22.90 11.95
CA GLU A 135 -15.20 23.02 12.30
C GLU A 135 -15.44 23.68 13.68
N LYS A 136 -14.37 24.00 14.42
CA LYS A 136 -14.40 24.78 15.67
C LYS A 136 -14.04 26.23 15.42
#